data_AF-A0A7L4JV95-F1
#
_entry.id   AF-A0A7L4JV95-F1
#
_cell.length_a   1.000
_cell.length_b   1.000
_cell.length_c   1.000
_cell.angle_alpha   90.00
_cell.angle_beta   90.00
_cell.angle_gamma   90.00
#
_symmetry.space_group_name_H-M   'P 1'
#
loop_
_entity.id
_entity.type
_entity.pdbx_description
1 polymer ?
#
loop_
_entity_poly.entity_id
_entity_poly.type
_entity_poly.pdbx_seq_one_letter_code
_entity_poly.pdbx_strand_id
1 'polypeptide(L)'
;QKRTMTLIAKNGYRDSDYINAAKIFQGIYTKKPKDRTLMQYGDDSLTPVLTFKDEYSQRVSYELAFSALKYQDLLEEILLDSSAYPCQSIPDELTSLLVVMLYDLQDRKFQAREIFDEDEPVAEVQQIECYLHSFKTKLAGALARCRIRHDAVSIKSILPESLQKQEQRASALPLCVWINTLKISIQDVFSDLKKKGFTRAESMSDLDHYTYCVDQHCHDVLMFPPSLKEELLNLDLFTDCKLLLQ
;
A
#
# COMPACT_ATOMS: atom_id res chain seq x y z
N GLN A 1 29.57 5.34 9.93
CA GLN A 1 29.49 4.36 8.82
C GLN A 1 28.07 4.48 8.25
N LYS A 2 27.89 5.10 7.08
CA LYS A 2 26.56 5.35 6.50
C LYS A 2 25.99 4.00 6.05
N ARG A 3 25.03 3.45 6.80
CA ARG A 3 24.23 2.30 6.34
C ARG A 3 23.33 2.80 5.23
N THR A 4 23.67 2.38 4.02
CA THR A 4 22.85 2.53 2.81
C THR A 4 21.44 2.04 3.11
N MET A 5 20.43 2.84 2.77
CA MET A 5 19.02 2.44 2.79
C MET A 5 18.86 1.21 1.89
N THR A 6 18.80 0.02 2.48
CA THR A 6 18.32 -1.15 1.77
C THR A 6 16.82 -0.97 1.66
N LEU A 7 16.34 -0.49 0.50
CA LEU A 7 14.95 -0.64 0.11
C LEU A 7 14.63 -2.14 0.26
N ILE A 8 13.88 -2.50 1.29
CA ILE A 8 13.32 -3.84 1.44
C ILE A 8 12.62 -4.13 0.12
N ALA A 9 13.10 -5.13 -0.61
CA ALA A 9 12.44 -5.55 -1.84
C ALA A 9 11.00 -5.90 -1.47
N LYS A 10 10.02 -5.31 -2.17
CA LYS A 10 8.63 -5.74 -2.00
C LYS A 10 8.49 -7.10 -2.66
N ASN A 11 8.14 -8.11 -1.88
CA ASN A 11 8.06 -9.50 -2.33
C ASN A 11 6.69 -9.84 -2.96
N GLY A 12 5.80 -8.86 -3.08
CA GLY A 12 4.42 -9.01 -3.54
C GLY A 12 3.47 -9.32 -2.38
N TYR A 13 2.19 -9.50 -2.71
CA TYR A 13 1.12 -9.78 -1.75
C TYR A 13 0.55 -11.19 -1.95
N ARG A 14 -0.19 -11.68 -0.95
CA ARG A 14 -0.90 -12.95 -1.03
C ARG A 14 -2.12 -12.82 -1.95
N ASP A 15 -2.61 -13.94 -2.46
CA ASP A 15 -3.76 -13.95 -3.38
C ASP A 15 -5.01 -13.30 -2.75
N SER A 16 -5.28 -13.62 -1.49
CA SER A 16 -6.41 -13.05 -0.75
C SER A 16 -6.30 -11.54 -0.57
N ASP A 17 -5.08 -11.01 -0.38
CA ASP A 17 -4.84 -9.57 -0.25
C ASP A 17 -5.10 -8.85 -1.59
N TYR A 18 -4.72 -9.44 -2.73
CA TYR A 18 -5.08 -8.91 -4.05
C TYR A 18 -6.57 -8.90 -4.31
N ILE A 19 -7.29 -9.97 -3.96
CA ILE A 19 -8.74 -10.05 -4.12
C ILE A 19 -9.43 -8.98 -3.28
N ASN A 20 -9.05 -8.82 -2.02
CA ASN A 20 -9.62 -7.78 -1.17
C ASN A 20 -9.28 -6.38 -1.68
N ALA A 21 -8.05 -6.13 -2.12
CA ALA A 21 -7.66 -4.85 -2.70
C ALA A 21 -8.44 -4.53 -3.99
N ALA A 22 -8.65 -5.51 -4.86
CA ALA A 22 -9.46 -5.37 -6.07
C ALA A 22 -10.91 -5.03 -5.77
N LYS A 23 -11.50 -5.71 -4.77
CA LYS A 23 -12.86 -5.43 -4.27
C LYS A 23 -12.99 -4.02 -3.71
N ILE A 24 -12.02 -3.57 -2.91
CA ILE A 24 -11.99 -2.21 -2.36
C ILE A 24 -11.88 -1.19 -3.51
N PHE A 25 -10.95 -1.39 -4.44
CA PHE A 25 -10.76 -0.52 -5.60
C PHE A 25 -12.03 -0.41 -6.45
N GLN A 26 -12.69 -1.53 -6.76
CA GLN A 26 -13.95 -1.57 -7.50
C GLN A 26 -15.05 -0.73 -6.82
N GLY A 27 -15.09 -0.68 -5.48
CA GLY A 27 -16.09 0.12 -4.77
C GLY A 27 -15.86 1.64 -4.82
N ILE A 28 -14.65 2.10 -5.18
CA ILE A 28 -14.23 3.50 -5.00
C ILE A 28 -13.55 4.14 -6.22
N TYR A 29 -13.37 3.39 -7.32
CA TYR A 29 -12.71 3.90 -8.51
C TYR A 29 -13.44 5.10 -9.10
N THR A 30 -12.67 5.95 -9.79
CA THR A 30 -13.25 7.12 -10.43
C THR A 30 -13.88 6.71 -11.74
N LYS A 31 -15.22 6.63 -11.78
CA LYS A 31 -15.97 6.41 -13.02
C LYS A 31 -15.79 7.61 -13.97
N LYS A 32 -15.20 7.35 -15.13
CA LYS A 32 -15.08 8.34 -16.21
C LYS A 32 -16.44 8.51 -16.93
N PRO A 33 -16.78 9.72 -17.41
CA PRO A 33 -17.96 9.92 -18.24
C PRO A 33 -17.85 9.07 -19.51
N LYS A 34 -18.99 8.58 -20.02
CA LYS A 34 -19.06 7.59 -21.12
C LYS A 34 -18.23 7.93 -22.34
N ASP A 35 -18.10 9.21 -22.67
CA ASP A 35 -17.34 9.70 -23.83
C ASP A 35 -15.81 9.63 -23.64
N ARG A 36 -15.34 9.33 -22.42
CA ARG A 36 -13.93 9.21 -22.03
C ARG A 36 -13.60 7.87 -21.37
N THR A 37 -14.57 6.96 -21.29
CA THR A 37 -14.37 5.63 -20.73
C THR A 37 -13.60 4.76 -21.72
N LEU A 38 -12.32 4.52 -21.45
CA LEU A 38 -11.46 3.67 -22.27
C LEU A 38 -11.28 2.26 -21.69
N MET A 39 -11.64 2.07 -20.41
CA MET A 39 -11.61 0.79 -19.72
C MET A 39 -12.95 0.52 -19.04
N GLN A 40 -13.42 -0.72 -19.14
CA GLN A 40 -14.64 -1.19 -18.49
C GLN A 40 -14.28 -1.95 -17.22
N TYR A 41 -14.81 -1.46 -16.11
CA TYR A 41 -14.81 -2.16 -14.83
C TYR A 41 -16.15 -2.88 -14.70
N GLY A 42 -16.14 -4.08 -14.11
CA GLY A 42 -17.35 -4.85 -13.83
C GLY A 42 -18.40 -4.06 -13.05
N ASP A 43 -19.63 -4.59 -13.02
CA ASP A 43 -20.75 -3.91 -12.36
C ASP A 43 -20.59 -3.88 -10.82
N ASP A 44 -20.99 -2.77 -10.21
CA ASP A 44 -20.92 -2.52 -8.76
C ASP A 44 -22.15 -3.08 -8.01
N SER A 45 -23.01 -3.85 -8.68
CA SER A 45 -24.30 -4.28 -8.14
C SER A 45 -24.20 -5.22 -6.94
N LEU A 46 -23.02 -5.77 -6.67
CA LEU A 46 -22.75 -6.57 -5.48
C LEU A 46 -21.72 -5.86 -4.61
N THR A 47 -22.14 -5.40 -3.42
CA THR A 47 -21.21 -4.97 -2.38
C THR A 47 -20.28 -6.14 -2.07
N PRO A 48 -18.96 -6.01 -2.33
CA PRO A 48 -18.09 -7.16 -2.18
C PRO A 48 -17.98 -7.55 -0.70
N VAL A 49 -18.23 -8.82 -0.39
CA VAL A 49 -17.92 -9.34 0.94
C VAL A 49 -16.39 -9.36 1.08
N LEU A 50 -15.88 -8.50 1.96
CA LEU A 50 -14.47 -8.43 2.32
C LEU A 50 -14.20 -9.49 3.39
N THR A 51 -13.19 -10.33 3.15
CA THR A 51 -12.80 -11.42 4.05
C THR A 51 -11.31 -11.29 4.31
N PHE A 52 -10.96 -10.78 5.49
CA PHE A 52 -9.57 -10.59 5.91
C PHE A 52 -9.14 -11.73 6.81
N LYS A 53 -7.93 -12.26 6.60
CA LYS A 53 -7.35 -13.31 7.46
C LYS A 53 -7.00 -12.75 8.84
N ASP A 54 -6.46 -11.54 8.87
CA ASP A 54 -5.88 -10.88 10.03
C ASP A 54 -5.82 -9.36 9.80
N GLU A 55 -5.49 -8.57 10.82
CA GLU A 55 -5.40 -7.10 10.73
C GLU A 55 -4.32 -6.62 9.74
N TYR A 56 -3.23 -7.37 9.61
CA TYR A 56 -2.18 -7.06 8.64
C TYR A 56 -2.71 -7.24 7.22
N SER A 57 -3.41 -8.34 6.92
CA SER A 57 -4.13 -8.60 5.66
C SER A 57 -5.07 -7.45 5.30
N GLN A 58 -5.84 -6.99 6.28
CA GLN A 58 -6.74 -5.85 6.11
C GLN A 58 -5.96 -4.59 5.74
N ARG A 59 -4.92 -4.24 6.50
CA ARG A 59 -4.10 -3.05 6.26
C ARG A 59 -3.49 -3.06 4.86
N VAL A 60 -2.81 -4.14 4.48
CA VAL A 60 -2.12 -4.21 3.20
C VAL A 60 -3.11 -4.21 2.02
N SER A 61 -4.29 -4.80 2.18
CA SER A 61 -5.34 -4.77 1.16
C SER A 61 -5.83 -3.34 0.90
N TYR A 62 -6.09 -2.57 1.96
CA TYR A 62 -6.48 -1.16 1.84
C TYR A 62 -5.35 -0.31 1.26
N GLU A 63 -4.12 -0.47 1.77
CA GLU A 63 -2.97 0.29 1.26
C GLU A 63 -2.75 0.05 -0.22
N LEU A 64 -2.83 -1.22 -0.66
CA LEU A 64 -2.68 -1.60 -2.05
C LEU A 64 -3.79 -1.02 -2.93
N ALA A 65 -5.05 -1.10 -2.49
CA ALA A 65 -6.20 -0.55 -3.22
C ALA A 65 -6.10 0.97 -3.39
N PHE A 66 -5.84 1.71 -2.29
CA PHE A 66 -5.72 3.16 -2.34
C PHE A 66 -4.48 3.62 -3.11
N SER A 67 -3.39 2.86 -3.03
CA SER A 67 -2.22 3.14 -3.85
C SER A 67 -2.51 2.95 -5.32
N ALA A 68 -3.18 1.88 -5.73
CA ALA A 68 -3.62 1.69 -7.11
C ALA A 68 -4.58 2.81 -7.56
N LEU A 69 -5.54 3.19 -6.73
CA LEU A 69 -6.49 4.27 -7.01
C LEU A 69 -5.79 5.60 -7.28
N LYS A 70 -4.76 5.92 -6.49
CA LYS A 70 -3.96 7.12 -6.65
C LYS A 70 -3.32 7.23 -8.04
N TYR A 71 -3.00 6.09 -8.65
CA TYR A 71 -2.40 6.02 -9.97
C TYR A 71 -3.37 5.46 -11.03
N GLN A 72 -4.69 5.47 -10.79
CA GLN A 72 -5.68 4.88 -11.70
C GLN A 72 -5.47 5.34 -13.15
N ASP A 73 -5.40 6.65 -13.40
CA ASP A 73 -5.21 7.20 -14.75
C ASP A 73 -3.93 6.69 -15.44
N LEU A 74 -2.82 6.66 -14.70
CA LEU A 74 -1.54 6.17 -15.20
C LEU A 74 -1.59 4.67 -15.51
N LEU A 75 -2.21 3.88 -14.64
CA LEU A 75 -2.32 2.43 -14.81
C LEU A 75 -3.19 2.08 -16.02
N GLU A 76 -4.32 2.78 -16.19
CA GLU A 76 -5.17 2.63 -17.37
C GLU A 76 -4.41 3.02 -18.66
N GLU A 77 -3.66 4.12 -18.64
CA GLU A 77 -2.84 4.56 -19.77
C GLU A 77 -1.78 3.53 -20.16
N ILE A 78 -1.11 2.91 -19.18
CA ILE A 78 -0.14 1.83 -19.40
C ILE A 78 -0.80 0.60 -20.05
N LEU A 79 -1.99 0.21 -19.58
CA LEU A 79 -2.73 -0.93 -20.13
C LEU A 79 -3.12 -0.70 -21.59
N LEU A 80 -3.58 0.51 -21.92
CA LEU A 80 -3.96 0.88 -23.28
C LEU A 80 -2.73 1.00 -24.22
N ASP A 81 -1.69 1.71 -23.79
CA ASP A 81 -0.48 1.95 -24.59
C ASP A 81 0.37 0.68 -24.80
N SER A 82 0.28 -0.30 -23.90
CA SER A 82 0.92 -1.61 -24.06
C SER A 82 0.11 -2.59 -24.92
N SER A 83 -1.11 -2.23 -25.31
CA SER A 83 -2.10 -3.13 -25.93
C SER A 83 -2.43 -4.36 -25.07
N ALA A 84 -2.23 -4.26 -23.75
CA ALA A 84 -2.74 -5.24 -22.79
C ALA A 84 -4.25 -5.02 -22.50
N TYR A 85 -4.82 -3.93 -23.00
CA TYR A 85 -6.25 -3.69 -22.99
C TYR A 85 -6.71 -3.07 -24.33
N PRO A 86 -7.91 -3.40 -24.84
CA PRO A 86 -8.94 -4.29 -24.31
C PRO A 86 -8.51 -5.77 -24.27
N CYS A 87 -8.80 -6.43 -23.16
CA CYS A 87 -8.45 -7.83 -22.96
C CYS A 87 -9.62 -8.74 -23.33
N GLN A 88 -9.44 -9.63 -24.32
CA GLN A 88 -10.47 -10.62 -24.68
C GLN A 88 -10.45 -11.85 -23.74
N SER A 89 -9.35 -12.08 -23.04
CA SER A 89 -9.14 -13.26 -22.19
C SER A 89 -9.44 -13.02 -20.70
N ILE A 90 -9.69 -11.76 -20.30
CA ILE A 90 -9.99 -11.38 -18.93
C ILE A 90 -11.38 -10.73 -18.95
N PRO A 91 -12.36 -11.28 -18.20
CA PRO A 91 -13.67 -10.66 -18.03
C PRO A 91 -13.58 -9.28 -17.36
N ASP A 92 -14.52 -8.38 -17.66
CA ASP A 92 -14.51 -7.01 -17.12
C ASP A 92 -14.62 -6.98 -15.58
N GLU A 93 -15.19 -8.03 -14.96
CA GLU A 93 -15.24 -8.19 -13.50
C GLU A 93 -13.85 -8.30 -12.86
N LEU A 94 -12.82 -8.71 -13.62
CA LEU A 94 -11.45 -8.80 -13.15
C LEU A 94 -10.60 -7.58 -13.50
N THR A 95 -11.15 -6.54 -14.15
CA THR A 95 -10.39 -5.33 -14.50
C THR A 95 -9.84 -4.62 -13.26
N SER A 96 -10.59 -4.58 -12.15
CA SER A 96 -10.08 -4.04 -10.88
C SER A 96 -8.89 -4.83 -10.35
N LEU A 97 -8.93 -6.16 -10.45
CA LEU A 97 -7.81 -7.02 -10.07
C LEU A 97 -6.59 -6.80 -10.97
N LEU A 98 -6.80 -6.68 -12.28
CA LEU A 98 -5.77 -6.36 -13.26
C LEU A 98 -5.03 -5.06 -12.93
N VAL A 99 -5.77 -3.99 -12.61
CA VAL A 99 -5.22 -2.67 -12.30
C VAL A 99 -4.44 -2.68 -11.00
N VAL A 100 -4.99 -3.31 -9.96
CA VAL A 100 -4.34 -3.45 -8.65
C VAL A 100 -3.04 -4.26 -8.76
N MET A 101 -3.08 -5.40 -9.46
CA MET A 101 -1.89 -6.23 -9.66
C MET A 101 -0.85 -5.55 -10.57
N LEU A 102 -1.26 -4.73 -11.53
CA LEU A 102 -0.33 -3.93 -12.32
C LEU A 102 0.42 -2.89 -11.47
N TYR A 103 -0.27 -2.25 -10.52
CA TYR A 103 0.36 -1.31 -9.60
C TYR A 103 1.46 -1.98 -8.78
N ASP A 104 1.19 -3.16 -8.22
CA ASP A 104 2.21 -3.93 -7.51
C ASP A 104 3.34 -4.39 -8.45
N LEU A 105 3.00 -4.93 -9.61
CA LEU A 105 3.97 -5.44 -10.58
C LEU A 105 4.98 -4.37 -11.00
N GLN A 106 4.53 -3.15 -11.28
CA GLN A 106 5.45 -2.06 -11.63
C GLN A 106 6.34 -1.63 -10.46
N ASP A 107 5.81 -1.65 -9.23
CA ASP A 107 6.56 -1.26 -8.02
C ASP A 107 7.69 -2.26 -7.74
N ARG A 108 7.45 -3.53 -8.05
CA ARG A 108 8.45 -4.62 -8.07
C ARG A 108 9.30 -4.66 -9.33
N LYS A 109 9.33 -3.58 -10.11
CA LYS A 109 10.13 -3.46 -11.35
C LYS A 109 9.85 -4.60 -12.34
N PHE A 110 8.58 -5.01 -12.43
CA PHE A 110 8.09 -6.10 -13.27
C PHE A 110 8.74 -7.47 -12.99
N GLN A 111 9.22 -7.71 -11.78
CA GLN A 111 9.68 -9.04 -11.37
C GLN A 111 8.48 -9.95 -11.02
N ALA A 112 8.69 -11.26 -10.90
CA ALA A 112 7.65 -12.14 -10.33
C ALA A 112 7.57 -11.89 -8.81
N ARG A 113 6.41 -12.13 -8.21
CA ARG A 113 6.30 -12.09 -6.74
C ARG A 113 6.85 -13.38 -6.14
N GLU A 114 7.17 -13.33 -4.86
CA GLU A 114 7.41 -14.55 -4.08
C GLU A 114 6.05 -15.15 -3.72
N ILE A 115 5.91 -16.46 -3.91
CA ILE A 115 4.73 -17.21 -3.52
C ILE A 115 5.03 -17.83 -2.15
N PHE A 116 4.15 -17.60 -1.18
CA PHE A 116 4.30 -18.17 0.16
C PHE A 116 3.64 -19.54 0.22
N ASP A 117 4.30 -20.52 0.85
CA ASP A 117 3.79 -21.91 0.94
C ASP A 117 2.45 -22.02 1.69
N GLU A 118 2.09 -21.01 2.50
CA GLU A 118 0.83 -20.96 3.26
C GLU A 118 -0.33 -20.30 2.49
N ASP A 119 -0.11 -19.81 1.28
CA ASP A 119 -1.14 -19.12 0.50
C ASP A 119 -2.03 -20.11 -0.24
N GLU A 120 -3.33 -20.07 0.05
CA GLU A 120 -4.33 -20.74 -0.78
C GLU A 120 -4.39 -20.04 -2.15
N PRO A 121 -4.10 -20.75 -3.25
CA PRO A 121 -4.08 -20.14 -4.57
C PRO A 121 -5.49 -19.77 -5.03
N VAL A 122 -5.63 -18.59 -5.62
CA VAL A 122 -6.87 -18.10 -6.21
C VAL A 122 -6.73 -18.07 -7.73
N ALA A 123 -7.61 -18.78 -8.43
CA ALA A 123 -7.51 -18.97 -9.88
C ALA A 123 -7.50 -17.66 -10.66
N GLU A 124 -8.31 -16.69 -10.24
CA GLU A 124 -8.40 -15.35 -10.83
C GLU A 124 -7.07 -14.59 -10.70
N VAL A 125 -6.42 -14.66 -9.53
CA VAL A 125 -5.12 -14.02 -9.30
C VAL A 125 -4.07 -14.64 -10.20
N GLN A 126 -4.02 -15.97 -10.27
CA GLN A 126 -3.07 -16.68 -11.15
C GLN A 126 -3.29 -16.36 -12.63
N GLN A 127 -4.55 -16.25 -13.06
CA GLN A 127 -4.91 -15.88 -14.43
C GLN A 127 -4.40 -14.47 -14.77
N ILE A 128 -4.66 -13.48 -13.90
CA ILE A 128 -4.19 -12.11 -14.08
C ILE A 128 -2.67 -12.03 -14.02
N GLU A 129 -2.03 -12.77 -13.12
CA GLU A 129 -0.58 -12.81 -12.99
C GLU A 129 0.09 -13.34 -14.27
N CYS A 130 -0.38 -14.49 -14.77
CA CYS A 130 0.09 -15.05 -16.04
C CYS A 130 -0.12 -14.06 -17.20
N TYR A 131 -1.28 -13.41 -17.23
CA TYR A 131 -1.61 -12.43 -18.26
C TYR A 131 -0.65 -11.23 -18.23
N LEU A 132 -0.51 -10.56 -17.09
CA LEU A 132 0.41 -9.42 -16.93
C LEU A 132 1.85 -9.81 -17.25
N HIS A 133 2.28 -11.02 -16.84
CA HIS A 133 3.61 -11.52 -17.15
C HIS A 133 3.83 -11.68 -18.65
N SER A 134 2.83 -12.15 -19.40
CA SER A 134 2.91 -12.29 -20.86
C SER A 134 3.08 -10.93 -21.58
N PHE A 135 2.61 -9.83 -20.98
CA PHE A 135 2.78 -8.46 -21.50
C PHE A 135 3.92 -7.68 -20.84
N LYS A 136 4.69 -8.29 -19.93
CA LYS A 136 5.72 -7.63 -19.10
C LYS A 136 6.57 -6.60 -19.84
N THR A 137 7.19 -6.98 -20.96
CA THR A 137 8.08 -6.09 -21.72
C THR A 137 7.32 -4.91 -22.32
N LYS A 138 6.10 -5.14 -22.80
CA LYS A 138 5.25 -4.09 -23.36
C LYS A 138 4.76 -3.12 -22.28
N LEU A 139 4.37 -3.64 -21.11
CA LEU A 139 3.96 -2.84 -19.95
C LEU A 139 5.12 -1.98 -19.42
N ALA A 140 6.31 -2.57 -19.28
CA ALA A 140 7.51 -1.82 -18.87
C ALA A 140 7.87 -0.74 -19.89
N GLY A 141 7.77 -1.04 -21.19
CA GLY A 141 7.95 -0.06 -22.25
C GLY A 141 6.92 1.07 -22.23
N ALA A 142 5.64 0.74 -21.98
CA ALA A 142 4.55 1.71 -21.87
C ALA A 142 4.76 2.64 -20.67
N LEU A 143 5.13 2.09 -19.50
CA LEU A 143 5.50 2.91 -18.34
C LEU A 143 6.68 3.85 -18.64
N ALA A 144 7.72 3.35 -19.32
CA ALA A 144 8.85 4.18 -19.71
C ALA A 144 8.44 5.33 -20.65
N ARG A 145 7.58 5.07 -21.64
CA ARG A 145 7.03 6.11 -22.52
C ARG A 145 6.17 7.12 -21.77
N CYS A 146 5.31 6.68 -20.86
CA CYS A 146 4.52 7.57 -20.01
C CYS A 146 5.43 8.48 -19.19
N ARG A 147 6.48 7.92 -18.58
CA ARG A 147 7.46 8.71 -17.82
C ARG A 147 8.18 9.75 -18.67
N ILE A 148 8.59 9.40 -19.89
CA ILE A 148 9.23 10.36 -20.81
C ILE A 148 8.23 11.46 -21.20
N ARG A 149 6.98 11.11 -21.51
CA ARG A 149 5.91 12.04 -21.87
C ARG A 149 5.63 13.07 -20.78
N HIS A 150 5.70 12.65 -19.51
CA HIS A 150 5.48 13.50 -18.34
C HIS A 150 6.76 14.11 -17.74
N ASP A 151 7.93 13.92 -18.37
CA ASP A 151 9.24 14.31 -17.83
C ASP A 151 9.47 13.84 -16.37
N ALA A 152 9.08 12.59 -16.11
CA ALA A 152 8.96 12.04 -14.77
C ALA A 152 10.02 10.97 -14.46
N VAL A 153 10.85 11.25 -13.45
CA VAL A 153 11.86 10.31 -12.92
C VAL A 153 11.26 9.15 -12.11
N SER A 154 9.99 9.23 -11.71
CA SER A 154 9.26 8.13 -11.07
C SER A 154 7.76 8.28 -11.30
N ILE A 155 6.96 7.27 -10.96
CA ILE A 155 5.50 7.41 -11.00
C ILE A 155 4.99 8.48 -10.01
N LYS A 156 5.71 8.71 -8.90
CA LYS A 156 5.34 9.72 -7.89
C LYS A 156 5.33 11.13 -8.47
N SER A 157 6.25 11.42 -9.38
CA SER A 157 6.34 12.71 -10.06
C SER A 157 5.26 12.95 -11.12
N ILE A 158 4.49 11.91 -11.52
CA ILE A 158 3.39 12.03 -12.47
C ILE A 158 2.14 12.62 -11.79
N LEU A 159 2.04 12.49 -10.46
CA LEU A 159 0.89 12.98 -9.71
C LEU A 159 0.85 14.50 -9.63
N PRO A 160 -0.33 15.11 -9.43
CA PRO A 160 -0.45 16.54 -9.14
C PRO A 160 0.47 17.01 -8.01
N GLU A 161 1.06 18.19 -8.15
CA GLU A 161 2.01 18.76 -7.18
C GLU A 161 1.40 18.90 -5.77
N SER A 162 0.10 19.16 -5.68
CA SER A 162 -0.62 19.21 -4.40
C SER A 162 -0.55 17.88 -3.63
N LEU A 163 -0.77 16.76 -4.32
CA LEU A 163 -0.67 15.42 -3.74
C LEU A 163 0.78 15.08 -3.38
N GLN A 164 1.74 15.45 -4.23
CA GLN A 164 3.16 15.23 -3.92
C GLN A 164 3.58 15.98 -2.65
N LYS A 165 3.20 17.26 -2.52
CA LYS A 165 3.50 18.07 -1.32
C LYS A 165 2.81 17.50 -0.08
N GLN A 166 1.58 17.02 -0.21
CA GLN A 166 0.86 16.39 0.88
C GLN A 166 1.57 15.13 1.38
N GLU A 167 2.04 14.26 0.48
CA GLU A 167 2.80 13.06 0.85
C GLU A 167 4.15 13.37 1.47
N GLN A 168 4.88 14.35 0.93
CA GLN A 168 6.14 14.79 1.50
C GLN A 168 5.96 15.29 2.94
N ARG A 169 4.89 16.07 3.20
CA ARG A 169 4.53 16.53 4.54
C ARG A 169 4.14 15.36 5.44
N ALA A 170 3.26 14.47 4.98
CA ALA A 170 2.83 13.31 5.74
C ALA A 170 3.99 12.37 6.10
N SER A 171 4.95 12.20 5.19
CA SER A 171 6.14 11.35 5.41
C SER A 171 7.17 11.98 6.36
N ALA A 172 7.12 13.30 6.53
CA ALA A 172 8.00 14.05 7.44
C ALA A 172 7.40 14.20 8.84
N LEU A 173 6.10 13.94 9.02
CA LEU A 173 5.45 13.99 10.32
C LEU A 173 5.84 12.75 11.16
N PRO A 174 6.00 12.92 12.47
CA PRO A 174 6.13 11.80 13.38
C PRO A 174 4.84 10.97 13.39
N LEU A 175 4.97 9.69 13.75
CA LEU A 175 3.84 8.80 13.94
C LEU A 175 3.24 9.05 15.30
N CYS A 176 2.03 9.60 15.33
CA CYS A 176 1.27 9.78 16.56
C CYS A 176 0.51 8.49 16.88
N VAL A 177 0.68 8.00 18.10
CA VAL A 177 0.14 6.71 18.55
C VAL A 177 -0.57 6.90 19.88
N TRP A 178 -1.84 6.51 19.94
CA TRP A 178 -2.64 6.51 21.16
C TRP A 178 -2.47 5.22 21.94
N ILE A 179 -2.30 5.36 23.25
CA ILE A 179 -2.37 4.26 24.21
C ILE A 179 -3.84 3.97 24.49
N ASN A 180 -4.28 2.75 24.19
CA ASN A 180 -5.60 2.29 24.57
C ASN A 180 -5.63 1.93 26.06
N THR A 181 -5.90 2.93 26.89
CA THR A 181 -5.93 2.82 28.36
C THR A 181 -7.00 1.84 28.89
N LEU A 182 -7.95 1.42 28.05
CA LEU A 182 -8.92 0.36 28.39
C LEU A 182 -8.33 -1.04 28.30
N LYS A 183 -7.23 -1.24 27.55
CA LYS A 183 -6.58 -2.55 27.35
C LYS A 183 -5.25 -2.70 28.06
N ILE A 184 -4.53 -1.60 28.27
CA ILE A 184 -3.20 -1.62 28.88
C ILE A 184 -2.94 -0.34 29.68
N SER A 185 -2.20 -0.44 30.78
CA SER A 185 -1.77 0.74 31.53
C SER A 185 -0.60 1.44 30.84
N ILE A 186 -0.46 2.76 31.04
CA ILE A 186 0.63 3.55 30.46
C ILE A 186 2.01 3.01 30.90
N GLN A 187 2.14 2.57 32.16
CA GLN A 187 3.40 2.04 32.70
C GLN A 187 3.78 0.69 32.07
N ASP A 188 2.79 -0.15 31.78
CA ASP A 188 3.01 -1.43 31.11
C ASP A 188 3.46 -1.22 29.66
N VAL A 189 2.87 -0.25 28.95
CA VAL A 189 3.33 0.16 27.61
C VAL A 189 4.80 0.56 27.64
N PHE A 190 5.21 1.44 28.58
CA PHE A 190 6.60 1.85 28.69
C PHE A 190 7.54 0.68 29.00
N SER A 191 7.09 -0.23 29.85
CA SER A 191 7.86 -1.44 30.20
C SER A 191 8.03 -2.36 28.99
N ASP A 192 6.97 -2.55 28.20
CA ASP A 192 7.00 -3.42 27.02
C ASP A 192 7.79 -2.81 25.86
N LEU A 193 7.65 -1.50 25.62
CA LEU A 193 8.50 -0.78 24.68
C LEU A 193 9.98 -0.89 25.07
N LYS A 194 10.30 -0.74 26.35
CA LYS A 194 11.68 -0.90 26.84
C LYS A 194 12.22 -2.33 26.64
N LYS A 195 11.40 -3.36 26.89
CA LYS A 195 11.78 -4.76 26.63
C LYS A 195 12.04 -5.01 25.14
N LYS A 196 11.32 -4.30 24.26
CA LYS A 196 11.50 -4.34 22.79
C LYS A 196 12.65 -3.46 22.29
N GLY A 197 13.42 -2.83 23.19
CA GLY A 197 14.61 -2.05 22.85
C GLY A 197 14.35 -0.56 22.61
N PHE A 198 13.12 -0.08 22.80
CA PHE A 198 12.81 1.34 22.64
C PHE A 198 13.25 2.15 23.84
N THR A 199 13.77 3.35 23.58
CA THR A 199 14.15 4.33 24.60
C THR A 199 13.27 5.58 24.55
N ARG A 200 13.02 6.16 25.71
CA ARG A 200 12.24 7.40 25.80
C ARG A 200 13.14 8.61 25.54
N ALA A 201 12.77 9.43 24.57
CA ALA A 201 13.36 10.73 24.29
C ALA A 201 12.63 11.84 25.07
N GLU A 202 13.34 12.94 25.37
CA GLU A 202 12.79 14.11 26.06
C GLU A 202 12.05 15.04 25.10
N SER A 203 12.48 15.10 23.84
CA SER A 203 11.90 15.98 22.83
C SER A 203 11.74 15.30 21.48
N MET A 204 10.88 15.91 20.65
CA MET A 204 10.69 15.54 19.25
C MET A 204 11.98 15.61 18.42
N SER A 205 12.88 16.51 18.77
CA SER A 205 14.13 16.71 18.04
C SER A 205 15.14 15.58 18.26
N ASP A 206 14.97 14.82 19.34
CA ASP A 206 15.84 13.70 19.71
C ASP A 206 15.30 12.35 19.21
N LEU A 207 14.22 12.36 18.41
CA LEU A 207 13.65 11.16 17.83
C LEU A 207 14.59 10.58 16.76
N ASP A 208 15.22 9.46 17.09
CA ASP A 208 15.95 8.58 16.18
C ASP A 208 15.36 7.14 16.24
N HIS A 209 15.82 6.25 15.36
CA HIS A 209 15.34 4.88 15.13
C HIS A 209 14.49 4.29 16.26
N TYR A 210 15.07 3.77 17.33
CA TYR A 210 14.34 3.08 18.42
C TYR A 210 14.03 4.01 19.59
N THR A 211 13.59 5.23 19.30
CA THR A 211 13.18 6.19 20.32
C THR A 211 11.71 6.57 20.18
N TYR A 212 11.10 6.97 21.28
CA TYR A 212 9.76 7.55 21.30
C TYR A 212 9.70 8.68 22.32
N CYS A 213 8.83 9.65 22.12
CA CYS A 213 8.54 10.66 23.13
C CYS A 213 7.05 10.64 23.47
N VAL A 214 6.72 11.16 24.65
CA VAL A 214 5.34 11.33 25.09
C VAL A 214 4.92 12.76 24.77
N ASP A 215 3.71 12.95 24.28
CA ASP A 215 3.18 14.30 24.04
C ASP A 215 3.12 15.10 25.34
N GLN A 216 3.45 16.40 25.27
CA GLN A 216 3.52 17.28 26.44
C GLN A 216 2.14 17.55 27.05
N HIS A 217 1.08 17.51 26.24
CA HIS A 217 -0.28 17.84 26.64
C HIS A 217 -1.15 16.58 26.79
N CYS A 218 -0.82 15.50 26.08
CA CYS A 218 -1.56 14.23 26.09
C CYS A 218 -0.67 13.06 26.53
N HIS A 219 -0.80 12.64 27.79
CA HIS A 219 0.07 11.60 28.38
C HIS A 219 -0.19 10.18 27.83
N ASP A 220 -1.30 10.01 27.11
CA ASP A 220 -1.70 8.80 26.39
C ASP A 220 -1.28 8.83 24.91
N VAL A 221 -0.58 9.87 24.46
CA VAL A 221 -0.07 9.96 23.08
C VAL A 221 1.45 9.81 23.07
N LEU A 222 1.90 8.90 22.21
CA LEU A 222 3.30 8.64 21.91
C LEU A 222 3.63 9.10 20.50
N MET A 223 4.83 9.62 20.30
CA MET A 223 5.35 9.98 18.98
C MET A 223 6.59 9.17 18.65
N PHE A 224 6.60 8.60 17.45
CA PHE A 224 7.71 7.80 16.92
C PHE A 224 8.23 8.38 15.60
N PRO A 225 9.50 8.12 15.24
CA PRO A 225 10.03 8.39 13.91
C PRO A 225 9.18 7.73 12.80
N PRO A 226 8.95 8.42 11.65
CA PRO A 226 8.18 7.86 10.53
C PRO A 226 8.80 6.59 9.93
N SER A 227 10.12 6.41 10.05
CA SER A 227 10.83 5.23 9.56
C SER A 227 10.40 3.92 10.23
N LEU A 228 9.83 3.99 11.44
CA LEU A 228 9.42 2.81 12.19
C LEU A 228 8.01 2.30 11.86
N LYS A 229 7.28 2.96 10.95
CA LYS A 229 5.86 2.66 10.73
C LYS A 229 5.58 1.17 10.52
N GLU A 230 6.30 0.51 9.62
CA GLU A 230 6.09 -0.91 9.35
C GLU A 230 6.49 -1.81 10.53
N GLU A 231 7.60 -1.50 11.21
CA GLU A 231 8.02 -2.28 12.38
C GLU A 231 7.02 -2.15 13.54
N LEU A 232 6.55 -0.94 13.82
CA LEU A 232 5.59 -0.66 14.89
C LEU A 232 4.28 -1.40 14.66
N LEU A 233 3.74 -1.32 13.44
CA LEU A 233 2.45 -1.94 13.12
C LEU A 233 2.48 -3.48 13.12
N ASN A 234 3.67 -4.09 13.21
CA ASN A 234 3.84 -5.53 13.35
C ASN A 234 4.14 -5.96 14.81
N LEU A 235 4.20 -5.01 15.75
CA LEU A 235 4.29 -5.33 17.17
C LEU A 235 2.95 -5.87 17.68
N ASP A 236 3.02 -6.85 18.58
CA ASP A 236 1.92 -7.33 19.43
C ASP A 236 1.06 -6.21 20.04
N LEU A 237 1.68 -5.09 20.41
CA LEU A 237 1.01 -3.91 20.94
C LEU A 237 0.00 -3.30 19.94
N PHE A 238 0.29 -3.35 18.64
CA PHE A 238 -0.63 -2.86 17.61
C PHE A 238 -1.63 -3.93 17.20
N THR A 239 -1.19 -5.19 17.01
CA THR A 239 -2.09 -6.29 16.61
C THR A 239 -3.14 -6.61 17.68
N ASP A 240 -2.87 -6.30 18.95
CA ASP A 240 -3.83 -6.43 20.04
C ASP A 240 -4.66 -5.15 20.27
N CYS A 241 -4.57 -4.14 19.40
CA CYS A 241 -5.22 -2.83 19.57
C CYS A 241 -4.90 -2.14 20.93
N LYS A 242 -3.72 -2.40 21.50
CA LYS A 242 -3.22 -1.73 22.71
C LYS A 242 -2.63 -0.36 22.37
N LEU A 243 -2.04 -0.25 21.20
CA LEU A 243 -1.58 0.98 20.58
C LEU A 243 -2.35 1.22 19.27
N LEU A 244 -2.74 2.48 19.03
CA LEU A 244 -3.54 2.88 17.86
C LEU A 244 -2.82 4.01 17.12
N LEU A 245 -2.48 3.79 15.84
CA LEU A 245 -1.88 4.83 15.01
C LEU A 245 -2.94 5.87 14.59
N GLN A 246 -2.60 7.16 14.66
CA GLN A 246 -3.43 8.29 14.23
C GLN A 246 -3.14 8.72 12.78
#